data_AF-A0A974C525-F1
#
_entry.id   AF-A0A974C525-F1
#
_cell.length_a   1.000
_cell.length_b   1.000
_cell.length_c   1.000
_cell.angle_alpha   90.00
_cell.angle_beta   90.00
_cell.angle_gamma   90.00
#
_symmetry.space_group_name_H-M   'P 1'
#
loop_
_entity.id
_entity.type
_entity.pdbx_description
1 polymer ?
#
loop_
_entity_poly.entity_id
_entity_poly.type
_entity_poly.pdbx_seq_one_letter_code
_entity_poly.pdbx_strand_id
1 'polypeptide(L)'
;MMEMDLGVLFGAVRCVVIPTTLRDSLSSILTKAITPNLVFSILVAQQQLVTMVQEKAVIEDCRLDPADLHLLLNLIGASSAFQAGEIWTPICLPRFNPDGYFYAYISYLDPQCTVCLVLLSTDKESFYAVSGCKRKIQSAMEYQGSLQALAGAIRYCSYSASLVGILQLLHFVYKPLDVSETYQQLPQFISPEADSPYSNEQERQRLFDVYRYLYCHMHNSSRPLRLIYHVAEKETLLAWVIISLVTWGGWTKYVS
;
A
#
# COMPACT_ATOMS: atom_id res chain seq x y z
N MET A 1 -12.80 -9.62 -7.50
CA MET A 1 -12.13 -8.80 -6.48
C MET A 1 -10.93 -8.00 -7.00
N MET A 2 -10.36 -8.33 -8.18
CA MET A 2 -9.27 -7.54 -8.83
C MET A 2 -9.73 -6.45 -9.81
N GLU A 3 -11.03 -6.32 -10.10
CA GLU A 3 -11.50 -5.52 -11.24
C GLU A 3 -11.46 -3.99 -11.04
N MET A 4 -11.24 -3.50 -9.81
CA MET A 4 -11.25 -2.07 -9.48
C MET A 4 -10.05 -1.64 -8.60
N ASP A 5 -8.88 -2.23 -8.79
CA ASP A 5 -7.70 -1.84 -8.00
C ASP A 5 -6.92 -0.68 -8.64
N LEU A 6 -7.02 0.51 -8.03
CA LEU A 6 -6.25 1.68 -8.41
C LEU A 6 -4.74 1.44 -8.31
N GLY A 7 -4.28 0.57 -7.42
CA GLY A 7 -2.88 0.22 -7.29
C GLY A 7 -2.32 -0.47 -8.53
N VAL A 8 -3.11 -1.35 -9.15
CA VAL A 8 -2.75 -1.99 -10.42
C VAL A 8 -2.75 -0.96 -11.55
N LEU A 9 -3.76 -0.09 -11.61
CA LEU A 9 -3.86 0.96 -12.64
C LEU A 9 -2.66 1.91 -12.61
N PHE A 10 -2.24 2.33 -11.42
CA PHE A 10 -1.13 3.28 -11.26
C PHE A 10 0.24 2.62 -11.12
N GLY A 11 0.34 1.28 -11.12
CA GLY A 11 1.59 0.57 -10.84
C GLY A 11 2.20 1.01 -9.51
N ALA A 12 1.39 1.04 -8.45
CA ALA A 12 1.75 1.51 -7.12
C ALA A 12 0.97 0.77 -6.04
N VAL A 13 1.40 0.89 -4.78
CA VAL A 13 0.76 0.19 -3.65
C VAL A 13 0.13 1.18 -2.69
N ARG A 14 -1.09 0.88 -2.25
CA ARG A 14 -1.83 1.74 -1.32
C ARG A 14 -1.19 1.65 0.05
N CYS A 15 -0.94 2.80 0.66
CA CYS A 15 -0.33 2.88 1.98
C CYS A 15 -1.27 3.45 3.03
N VAL A 16 -1.12 2.97 4.27
CA VAL A 16 -1.85 3.49 5.43
C VAL A 16 -1.29 4.87 5.77
N VAL A 17 -2.19 5.84 5.95
CA VAL A 17 -1.83 7.16 6.44
C VAL A 17 -1.59 7.07 7.93
N ILE A 18 -0.36 7.28 8.38
CA ILE A 18 0.02 7.29 9.80
C ILE A 18 1.03 8.41 10.07
N PRO A 19 1.18 8.87 11.32
CA PRO A 19 2.22 9.82 11.67
C PRO A 19 3.61 9.32 11.26
N THR A 20 4.45 10.23 10.73
CA THR A 20 5.81 9.91 10.29
C THR A 20 6.64 9.29 11.41
N THR A 21 6.53 9.84 12.62
CA THR A 21 7.20 9.32 13.83
C THR A 21 6.84 7.87 14.12
N LEU A 22 5.57 7.48 13.96
CA LEU A 22 5.12 6.10 14.13
C LEU A 22 5.69 5.21 13.02
N ARG A 23 5.64 5.68 11.76
CA ARG A 23 6.18 4.93 10.62
C ARG A 23 7.69 4.69 10.75
N ASP A 24 8.44 5.70 11.16
CA ASP A 24 9.89 5.62 11.36
C ASP A 24 10.25 4.69 12.51
N SER A 25 9.48 4.73 13.61
CA SER A 25 9.63 3.79 14.72
C SER A 25 9.39 2.35 14.28
N LEU A 26 8.30 2.08 13.55
CA LEU A 26 7.99 0.76 13.01
C LEU A 26 9.09 0.27 12.06
N SER A 27 9.55 1.14 11.17
CA SER A 27 10.68 0.84 10.27
C SER A 27 11.94 0.47 11.05
N SER A 28 12.28 1.24 12.10
CA SER A 28 13.43 0.96 12.96
C SER A 28 13.34 -0.38 13.69
N ILE A 29 12.15 -0.80 14.13
CA ILE A 29 11.94 -2.12 14.74
C ILE A 29 12.24 -3.22 13.72
N LEU A 30 11.69 -3.10 12.51
CA LEU A 30 11.90 -4.10 11.45
C LEU A 30 13.38 -4.20 11.06
N THR A 31 14.07 -3.07 10.88
CA THR A 31 15.51 -3.05 10.55
C THR A 31 16.39 -3.68 11.63
N LYS A 32 15.97 -3.68 12.91
CA LYS A 32 16.73 -4.31 14.00
C LYS A 32 16.48 -5.82 14.10
N ALA A 33 15.36 -6.31 13.59
CA ALA A 33 14.94 -7.69 13.72
C ALA A 33 15.29 -8.50 12.46
N ILE A 34 16.59 -8.71 12.24
CA ILE A 34 17.12 -9.39 11.07
C ILE A 34 17.62 -10.80 11.39
N THR A 35 17.55 -11.68 10.40
CA THR A 35 18.12 -13.04 10.42
C THR A 35 18.86 -13.32 9.12
N PRO A 36 19.80 -14.27 9.10
CA PRO A 36 20.37 -14.75 7.84
C PRO A 36 19.28 -15.15 6.84
N ASN A 37 19.51 -14.91 5.56
CA ASN A 37 18.61 -15.25 4.44
C ASN A 37 17.26 -14.51 4.39
N LEU A 38 16.98 -13.61 5.35
CA LEU A 38 15.81 -12.73 5.30
C LEU A 38 16.05 -11.65 4.23
N VAL A 39 15.11 -11.49 3.31
CA VAL A 39 15.19 -10.53 2.19
C VAL A 39 14.32 -9.31 2.47
N PHE A 40 13.06 -9.52 2.86
CA PHE A 40 12.11 -8.45 3.10
C PHE A 40 11.37 -8.67 4.41
N SER A 41 11.15 -7.56 5.12
CA SER A 41 10.21 -7.46 6.23
C SER A 41 9.13 -6.45 5.85
N ILE A 42 7.90 -6.91 5.69
CA ILE A 42 6.77 -6.11 5.21
C ILE A 42 5.69 -6.11 6.27
N LEU A 43 5.28 -4.91 6.70
CA LEU A 43 4.19 -4.72 7.63
C LEU A 43 2.98 -4.21 6.86
N VAL A 44 1.88 -4.94 6.96
CA VAL A 44 0.63 -4.68 6.25
C VAL A 44 -0.48 -4.49 7.27
N ALA A 45 -1.41 -3.58 7.01
CA ALA A 45 -2.64 -3.49 7.78
C ALA A 45 -3.83 -3.31 6.85
N GLN A 46 -4.90 -4.10 7.04
CA GLN A 46 -6.10 -4.08 6.21
C GLN A 46 -5.82 -4.09 4.69
N GLN A 47 -4.92 -4.96 4.23
CA GLN A 47 -4.45 -5.04 2.83
C GLN A 47 -3.74 -3.77 2.30
N GLN A 48 -3.30 -2.87 3.18
CA GLN A 48 -2.52 -1.69 2.83
C GLN A 48 -1.12 -1.77 3.44
N LEU A 49 -0.14 -1.23 2.73
CA LEU A 49 1.24 -1.20 3.22
C LEU A 49 1.40 -0.18 4.36
N VAL A 50 2.00 -0.61 5.46
CA VAL A 50 2.38 0.29 6.57
C VAL A 50 3.84 0.73 6.41
N THR A 51 4.74 -0.25 6.29
CA THR A 51 6.17 -0.03 6.05
C THR A 51 6.80 -1.31 5.51
N MET A 52 7.92 -1.18 4.82
CA MET A 52 8.72 -2.29 4.32
C MET A 52 10.19 -1.99 4.51
N VAL A 53 10.95 -3.00 4.91
CA VAL A 53 12.40 -2.95 5.03
C VAL A 53 12.98 -4.07 4.17
N GLN A 54 13.92 -3.70 3.31
CA GLN A 54 14.73 -4.63 2.56
C GLN A 54 16.06 -4.84 3.28
N GLU A 55 16.47 -6.10 3.42
CA GLU A 55 17.79 -6.45 3.92
C GLU A 55 18.81 -6.38 2.80
N LYS A 56 19.71 -5.40 2.88
CA LYS A 56 20.72 -5.14 1.84
C LYS A 56 21.82 -6.19 1.81
N ALA A 57 22.04 -6.90 2.92
CA ALA A 57 23.09 -7.92 3.01
C ALA A 57 22.83 -9.16 2.14
N VAL A 58 21.57 -9.39 1.71
CA VAL A 58 21.19 -10.60 0.97
C VAL A 58 21.03 -10.34 -0.53
N ILE A 59 20.56 -9.16 -0.93
CA ILE A 59 20.36 -8.81 -2.34
C ILE A 59 20.72 -7.33 -2.54
N GLU A 60 21.85 -7.08 -3.20
CA GLU A 60 22.23 -5.74 -3.64
C GLU A 60 21.41 -5.36 -4.89
N ASP A 61 20.85 -4.16 -4.89
CA ASP A 61 20.21 -3.46 -6.03
C ASP A 61 18.88 -3.98 -6.63
N CYS A 62 18.31 -5.10 -6.19
CA CYS A 62 16.97 -5.51 -6.65
C CYS A 62 15.85 -4.88 -5.79
N ARG A 63 14.82 -4.29 -6.43
CA ARG A 63 13.66 -3.68 -5.75
C ARG A 63 12.42 -4.53 -5.96
N LEU A 64 11.55 -4.62 -4.95
CA LEU A 64 10.27 -5.30 -5.09
C LEU A 64 9.35 -4.51 -6.02
N ASP A 65 8.82 -5.16 -7.05
CA ASP A 65 7.85 -4.54 -7.97
C ASP A 65 6.47 -4.44 -7.29
N PRO A 66 5.70 -3.35 -7.47
CA PRO A 66 4.32 -3.24 -7.00
C PRO A 66 3.44 -4.44 -7.36
N ALA A 67 3.61 -5.02 -8.54
CA ALA A 67 2.84 -6.18 -8.97
C ALA A 67 3.09 -7.39 -8.07
N ASP A 68 4.34 -7.63 -7.67
CA ASP A 68 4.70 -8.73 -6.78
C ASP A 68 4.17 -8.52 -5.36
N LEU A 69 4.16 -7.27 -4.87
CA LEU A 69 3.52 -6.96 -3.59
C LEU A 69 2.00 -7.13 -3.65
N HIS A 70 1.35 -6.77 -4.76
CA HIS A 70 -0.08 -7.05 -4.95
C HIS A 70 -0.39 -8.54 -4.92
N LEU A 71 0.48 -9.40 -5.46
CA LEU A 71 0.33 -10.85 -5.33
C LEU A 71 0.37 -11.30 -3.86
N LEU A 72 1.30 -10.76 -3.07
CA LEU A 72 1.40 -11.04 -1.63
C LEU A 72 0.13 -10.57 -0.88
N LEU A 73 -0.33 -9.36 -1.13
CA LEU A 73 -1.52 -8.80 -0.48
C LEU A 73 -2.79 -9.60 -0.84
N ASN A 74 -2.95 -9.96 -2.12
CA ASN A 74 -4.05 -10.79 -2.59
C ASN A 74 -4.02 -12.18 -1.97
N LEU A 75 -2.83 -12.78 -1.81
CA LEU A 75 -2.69 -14.06 -1.11
C LEU A 75 -3.23 -13.95 0.32
N ILE A 76 -2.75 -12.96 1.08
CA ILE A 76 -3.15 -12.72 2.48
C ILE A 76 -4.66 -12.47 2.58
N GLY A 77 -5.23 -11.69 1.65
CA GLY A 77 -6.66 -11.37 1.62
C GLY A 77 -7.56 -12.52 1.19
N ALA A 78 -7.07 -13.45 0.37
CA ALA A 78 -7.86 -14.55 -0.19
C ALA A 78 -8.06 -15.73 0.76
N SER A 79 -7.25 -15.88 1.80
CA SER A 79 -7.29 -17.04 2.68
C SER A 79 -7.49 -16.67 4.14
N SER A 80 -8.64 -17.04 4.68
CA SER A 80 -8.91 -16.93 6.12
C SER A 80 -8.02 -17.86 6.96
N ALA A 81 -7.35 -18.85 6.35
CA ALA A 81 -6.41 -19.72 7.05
C ALA A 81 -5.25 -18.92 7.69
N PHE A 82 -4.92 -17.74 7.14
CA PHE A 82 -3.92 -16.83 7.71
C PHE A 82 -4.30 -16.28 9.09
N GLN A 83 -5.58 -16.31 9.47
CA GLN A 83 -6.05 -15.83 10.77
C GLN A 83 -5.84 -16.85 11.90
N ALA A 84 -5.55 -18.12 11.57
CA ALA A 84 -5.48 -19.21 12.54
C ALA A 84 -4.06 -19.54 13.04
N GLY A 85 -3.01 -18.84 12.58
CA GLY A 85 -1.65 -19.10 13.05
C GLY A 85 -0.55 -18.50 12.18
N GLU A 86 0.66 -19.05 12.35
CA GLU A 86 1.85 -18.72 11.54
C GLU A 86 1.86 -19.61 10.30
N ILE A 87 2.03 -19.03 9.11
CA ILE A 87 2.09 -19.78 7.87
C ILE A 87 3.45 -19.62 7.21
N TRP A 88 3.95 -20.73 6.70
CA TRP A 88 5.17 -20.83 5.92
C TRP A 88 4.84 -21.43 4.57
N THR A 89 4.90 -20.64 3.52
CA THR A 89 4.52 -21.07 2.17
C THR A 89 5.54 -20.62 1.15
N PRO A 90 5.86 -21.46 0.15
CA PRO A 90 6.62 -20.99 -1.00
C PRO A 90 5.79 -19.97 -1.79
N ILE A 91 6.46 -18.94 -2.32
CA ILE A 91 5.88 -17.92 -3.17
C ILE A 91 6.82 -17.54 -4.31
N CYS A 92 6.25 -17.28 -5.48
CA CYS A 92 6.99 -16.75 -6.62
C CYS A 92 6.72 -15.25 -6.73
N LEU A 93 7.79 -14.48 -6.95
CA LEU A 93 7.75 -13.05 -7.18
C LEU A 93 8.27 -12.80 -8.60
N PRO A 94 7.43 -12.95 -9.63
CA PRO A 94 7.86 -13.06 -11.02
C PRO A 94 8.58 -11.82 -11.56
N ARG A 95 8.29 -10.63 -11.03
CA ARG A 95 8.96 -9.38 -11.44
C ARG A 95 10.29 -9.18 -10.70
N PHE A 96 10.39 -9.72 -9.49
CA PHE A 96 11.58 -9.65 -8.66
C PHE A 96 12.61 -10.71 -9.05
N ASN A 97 12.21 -11.97 -9.14
CA ASN A 97 13.04 -13.08 -9.60
C ASN A 97 12.17 -14.14 -10.31
N PRO A 98 12.14 -14.17 -11.65
CA PRO A 98 11.32 -15.12 -12.39
C PRO A 98 11.82 -16.57 -12.30
N ASP A 99 13.09 -16.78 -11.95
CA ASP A 99 13.73 -18.10 -11.93
C ASP A 99 13.79 -18.73 -10.53
N GLY A 100 13.30 -18.01 -9.51
CA GLY A 100 13.40 -18.39 -8.11
C GLY A 100 12.06 -18.39 -7.38
N TYR A 101 12.01 -19.10 -6.26
CA TYR A 101 10.94 -19.01 -5.28
C TYR A 101 11.51 -18.55 -3.94
N PHE A 102 10.67 -17.87 -3.17
CA PHE A 102 10.94 -17.44 -1.81
C PHE A 102 10.01 -18.20 -0.87
N TYR A 103 10.30 -18.11 0.41
CA TYR A 103 9.41 -18.58 1.45
C TYR A 103 8.84 -17.40 2.21
N ALA A 104 7.52 -17.27 2.15
CA ALA A 104 6.78 -16.26 2.88
C ALA A 104 6.34 -16.82 4.23
N TYR A 105 6.79 -16.16 5.28
CA TYR A 105 6.24 -16.29 6.62
C TYR A 105 5.19 -15.22 6.84
N ILE A 106 3.95 -15.62 7.14
CA ILE A 106 2.80 -14.73 7.29
C ILE A 106 2.20 -14.95 8.67
N SER A 107 2.06 -13.88 9.45
CA SER A 107 1.47 -13.95 10.79
C SER A 107 0.84 -12.62 11.19
N TYR A 108 -0.36 -12.67 11.78
CA TYR A 108 -0.99 -11.49 12.38
C TYR A 108 -0.36 -11.18 13.75
N LEU A 109 -0.21 -9.87 14.02
CA LEU A 109 0.40 -9.37 15.25
C LEU A 109 -0.64 -8.98 16.31
N ASP A 110 -1.92 -8.91 15.94
CA ASP A 110 -3.01 -8.53 16.83
C ASP A 110 -4.17 -9.54 16.77
N PRO A 111 -4.94 -9.70 17.87
CA PRO A 111 -6.08 -10.62 17.91
C PRO A 111 -7.20 -10.26 16.93
N GLN A 112 -7.29 -9.01 16.49
CA GLN A 112 -8.32 -8.56 15.55
C GLN A 112 -7.90 -8.79 14.08
N CYS A 113 -6.76 -9.46 13.85
CA CYS A 113 -6.22 -9.75 12.51
C CYS A 113 -6.16 -8.51 11.62
N THR A 114 -5.80 -7.36 12.20
CA THR A 114 -5.75 -6.08 11.49
C THR A 114 -4.37 -5.82 10.90
N VAL A 115 -3.32 -6.21 11.63
CA VAL A 115 -1.91 -5.97 11.33
C VAL A 115 -1.23 -7.31 11.05
N CYS A 116 -0.76 -7.47 9.82
CA CYS A 116 -0.07 -8.66 9.33
C CYS A 116 1.41 -8.36 9.11
N LEU A 117 2.26 -9.26 9.61
CA LEU A 117 3.68 -9.29 9.32
C LEU A 117 3.96 -10.34 8.24
N VAL A 118 4.69 -9.92 7.21
CA VAL A 118 5.16 -10.79 6.12
C VAL A 118 6.68 -10.72 6.08
N LEU A 119 7.32 -11.87 6.25
CA LEU A 119 8.78 -12.00 6.19
C LEU A 119 9.13 -12.92 5.03
N LEU A 120 10.01 -12.47 4.12
CA LEU A 120 10.41 -13.23 2.95
C LEU A 120 11.85 -13.76 3.12
N SER A 121 12.04 -15.06 2.96
CA SER A 121 13.33 -15.74 3.04
C SER A 121 13.69 -16.44 1.73
N THR A 122 14.96 -16.55 1.41
CA THR A 122 15.46 -17.42 0.32
C THR A 122 15.64 -18.88 0.74
N ASP A 123 15.69 -19.15 2.03
CA ASP A 123 15.93 -20.48 2.58
C ASP A 123 14.66 -21.09 3.21
N LYS A 124 14.44 -22.37 2.90
CA LYS A 124 13.27 -23.17 3.32
C LYS A 124 13.33 -23.60 4.78
N GLU A 125 14.54 -23.77 5.32
CA GLU A 125 14.78 -24.26 6.69
C GLU A 125 14.81 -23.09 7.71
N SER A 126 14.73 -21.85 7.22
CA SER A 126 14.79 -20.64 8.04
C SER A 126 13.52 -20.33 8.84
N PHE A 127 12.50 -21.21 8.83
CA PHE A 127 11.24 -21.02 9.56
C PHE A 127 11.44 -20.61 11.03
N TYR A 128 12.29 -21.33 11.77
CA TYR A 128 12.51 -21.05 13.19
C TYR A 128 13.26 -19.74 13.43
N ALA A 129 14.19 -19.37 12.55
CA ALA A 129 14.90 -18.11 12.61
C ALA A 129 13.91 -16.94 12.40
N VAL A 130 13.07 -17.04 11.37
CA VAL A 130 12.07 -16.05 11.00
C VAL A 130 10.98 -15.91 12.07
N SER A 131 10.49 -17.01 12.65
CA SER A 131 9.57 -16.99 13.81
C SER A 131 10.22 -16.34 15.04
N GLY A 132 11.53 -16.54 15.23
CA GLY A 132 12.34 -15.78 16.20
C GLY A 132 12.31 -14.27 15.95
N CYS A 133 12.45 -13.83 14.70
CA CYS A 133 12.32 -12.42 14.32
C CYS A 133 10.94 -11.86 14.61
N LYS A 134 9.87 -12.59 14.25
CA LYS A 134 8.50 -12.19 14.56
C LYS A 134 8.30 -11.94 16.05
N ARG A 135 8.79 -12.82 16.93
CA ARG A 135 8.70 -12.62 18.39
C ARG A 135 9.43 -11.37 18.86
N LYS A 136 10.61 -11.08 18.31
CA LYS A 136 11.36 -9.84 18.61
C LYS A 136 10.60 -8.59 18.17
N ILE A 137 10.05 -8.60 16.95
CA ILE A 137 9.25 -7.50 16.39
C ILE A 137 8.02 -7.27 17.25
N GLN A 138 7.26 -8.33 17.54
CA GLN A 138 6.05 -8.26 18.34
C GLN A 138 6.34 -7.70 19.75
N SER A 139 7.35 -8.22 20.44
CA SER A 139 7.73 -7.75 21.78
C SER A 139 8.19 -6.29 21.77
N ALA A 140 8.93 -5.87 20.74
CA ALA A 140 9.37 -4.47 20.60
C ALA A 140 8.20 -3.52 20.30
N MET A 141 7.25 -3.94 19.45
CA MET A 141 6.05 -3.18 19.15
C MET A 141 5.12 -3.05 20.37
N GLU A 142 4.98 -4.10 21.17
CA GLU A 142 4.23 -4.09 22.42
C GLU A 142 4.88 -3.18 23.47
N TYR A 143 6.21 -3.27 23.65
CA TYR A 143 6.96 -2.44 24.59
C TYR A 143 6.85 -0.94 24.26
N GLN A 144 6.89 -0.57 22.99
CA GLN A 144 6.79 0.81 22.53
C GLN A 144 5.35 1.33 22.43
N GLY A 145 4.34 0.47 22.61
CA GLY A 145 2.94 0.83 22.38
C GLY A 145 2.59 1.08 20.90
N SER A 146 3.48 0.71 19.97
CA SER A 146 3.36 0.99 18.54
C SER A 146 2.21 0.22 17.91
N LEU A 147 1.88 -0.98 18.41
CA LEU A 147 0.77 -1.79 17.91
C LEU A 147 -0.58 -1.13 18.23
N GLN A 148 -0.76 -0.62 19.44
CA GLN A 148 -1.97 0.09 19.84
C GLN A 148 -2.08 1.44 19.12
N ALA A 149 -0.97 2.16 18.96
CA ALA A 149 -0.93 3.40 18.19
C ALA A 149 -1.30 3.17 16.72
N LEU A 150 -0.80 2.09 16.12
CA LEU A 150 -1.14 1.69 14.76
C LEU A 150 -2.61 1.29 14.64
N ALA A 151 -3.13 0.45 15.54
CA ALA A 151 -4.54 0.06 15.55
C ALA A 151 -5.48 1.26 15.74
N GLY A 152 -5.09 2.21 16.60
CA GLY A 152 -5.79 3.48 16.76
C GLY A 152 -5.76 4.30 15.47
N ALA A 153 -4.58 4.52 14.90
CA ALA A 153 -4.42 5.28 13.66
C ALA A 153 -5.26 4.69 12.53
N ILE A 154 -5.27 3.36 12.35
CA ILE A 154 -6.08 2.67 11.33
C ILE A 154 -7.57 2.94 11.53
N ARG A 155 -8.08 2.86 12.77
CA ARG A 155 -9.50 3.12 13.06
C ARG A 155 -9.92 4.56 12.78
N TYR A 156 -9.03 5.52 13.00
CA TYR A 156 -9.28 6.93 12.73
C TYR A 156 -8.95 7.33 11.28
N CYS A 157 -8.25 6.48 10.53
CA CYS A 157 -7.83 6.72 9.15
C CYS A 157 -8.80 6.17 8.10
N SER A 158 -10.09 6.04 8.39
CA SER A 158 -11.12 6.21 7.35
C SER A 158 -11.13 7.68 6.93
N TYR A 159 -10.06 8.13 6.27
CA TYR A 159 -9.90 9.53 5.91
C TYR A 159 -10.88 9.83 4.77
N SER A 160 -11.89 10.63 5.11
CA SER A 160 -12.75 11.25 4.14
C SER A 160 -11.96 12.29 3.35
N ALA A 161 -12.29 12.47 2.08
CA ALA A 161 -11.74 13.53 1.24
C ALA A 161 -11.91 14.94 1.87
N SER A 162 -12.93 15.11 2.71
CA SER A 162 -13.21 16.35 3.46
C SER A 162 -12.09 16.78 4.41
N LEU A 163 -11.26 15.85 4.91
CA LEU A 163 -10.18 16.15 5.87
C LEU A 163 -9.01 16.93 5.24
N VAL A 164 -8.92 16.97 3.91
CA VAL A 164 -7.88 17.74 3.19
C VAL A 164 -8.17 19.25 3.25
N GLY A 165 -9.34 19.66 3.79
CA GLY A 165 -9.72 21.06 3.90
C GLY A 165 -10.12 21.71 2.57
N ILE A 166 -10.33 20.90 1.54
CA ILE A 166 -10.76 21.36 0.22
C ILE A 166 -12.27 21.19 0.13
N LEU A 167 -12.97 22.31 0.01
CA LEU A 167 -14.42 22.34 -0.14
C LEU A 167 -14.82 21.62 -1.44
N GLN A 168 -15.84 20.77 -1.36
CA GLN A 168 -16.39 20.00 -2.49
C GLN A 168 -15.42 18.97 -3.10
N LEU A 169 -14.34 18.60 -2.40
CA LEU A 169 -13.49 17.49 -2.80
C LEU A 169 -14.22 16.15 -2.56
N LEU A 170 -14.65 15.48 -3.64
CA LEU A 170 -15.34 14.19 -3.51
C LEU A 170 -14.37 13.01 -3.29
N HIS A 171 -13.30 12.92 -4.09
CA HIS A 171 -12.33 11.83 -3.99
C HIS A 171 -11.02 12.21 -4.70
N PHE A 172 -9.86 11.78 -4.17
CA PHE A 172 -8.57 12.06 -4.79
C PHE A 172 -7.64 10.86 -4.75
N VAL A 173 -6.67 10.81 -5.67
CA VAL A 173 -5.55 9.88 -5.58
C VAL A 173 -4.27 10.69 -5.61
N TYR A 174 -3.37 10.42 -4.68
CA TYR A 174 -2.07 11.06 -4.61
C TYR A 174 -0.96 10.01 -4.65
N LYS A 175 -0.13 10.07 -5.69
CA LYS A 175 1.05 9.24 -5.89
C LYS A 175 2.29 10.14 -5.90
N PRO A 176 3.14 10.14 -4.87
CA PRO A 176 4.41 10.86 -4.91
C PRO A 176 5.30 10.31 -6.04
N LEU A 177 5.85 11.21 -6.85
CA LEU A 177 6.74 10.88 -7.98
C LEU A 177 8.22 11.01 -7.60
N ASP A 178 8.55 11.94 -6.70
CA ASP A 178 9.91 12.23 -6.27
C ASP A 178 10.07 11.79 -4.80
N VAL A 179 10.39 10.50 -4.61
CA VAL A 179 10.74 9.97 -3.30
C VAL A 179 12.26 9.90 -3.25
N SER A 180 12.86 10.60 -2.29
CA SER A 180 14.30 10.60 -2.00
C SER A 180 14.87 9.17 -2.05
N GLU A 181 16.16 9.01 -2.37
CA GLU A 181 16.87 7.72 -2.50
C GLU A 181 16.57 6.71 -1.37
N THR A 182 16.18 7.19 -0.18
CA THR A 182 15.73 6.41 0.98
C THR A 182 14.39 5.68 0.79
N TYR A 183 13.47 6.18 -0.04
CA TYR A 183 12.11 5.66 -0.27
C TYR A 183 11.85 5.26 -1.74
N GLN A 184 12.87 5.27 -2.60
CA GLN A 184 12.79 4.82 -3.99
C GLN A 184 12.46 3.31 -4.16
N GLN A 185 12.22 2.58 -3.07
CA GLN A 185 12.13 1.13 -3.09
C GLN A 185 10.78 0.60 -3.59
N LEU A 186 9.70 1.40 -3.55
CA LEU A 186 8.39 0.98 -4.04
C LEU A 186 7.48 2.20 -4.33
N PRO A 187 6.90 2.34 -5.53
CA PRO A 187 5.86 3.34 -5.79
C PRO A 187 4.66 3.16 -4.88
N GLN A 188 4.31 4.20 -4.13
CA GLN A 188 3.19 4.19 -3.17
C GLN A 188 2.14 5.23 -3.56
N PHE A 189 0.90 5.04 -3.13
CA PHE A 189 -0.14 6.05 -3.26
C PHE A 189 -1.07 6.07 -2.06
N ILE A 190 -1.77 7.19 -1.91
CA ILE A 190 -2.88 7.36 -0.96
C ILE A 190 -4.15 7.71 -1.72
N SER A 191 -5.28 7.24 -1.19
CA SER A 191 -6.63 7.43 -1.71
C SER A 191 -7.62 7.31 -0.54
N PRO A 192 -8.53 8.29 -0.33
CA PRO A 192 -9.51 8.23 0.74
C PRO A 192 -10.47 7.06 0.54
N GLU A 193 -11.28 6.79 1.55
CA GLU A 193 -12.40 5.88 1.34
C GLU A 193 -13.44 6.53 0.41
N ALA A 194 -14.12 5.66 -0.34
CA ALA A 194 -15.17 6.07 -1.26
C ALA A 194 -16.44 6.45 -0.47
N ASP A 195 -16.47 7.68 0.03
CA ASP A 195 -17.63 8.29 0.69
C ASP A 195 -18.73 8.63 -0.32
N SER A 196 -19.90 9.00 0.19
CA SER A 196 -21.02 9.47 -0.65
C SER A 196 -20.54 10.60 -1.58
N PRO A 197 -20.75 10.51 -2.91
CA PRO A 197 -21.70 9.64 -3.64
C PRO A 197 -21.17 8.26 -4.07
N TYR A 198 -19.88 7.95 -3.87
CA TYR A 198 -19.23 6.73 -4.36
C TYR A 198 -19.35 5.52 -3.41
N SER A 199 -20.33 5.53 -2.51
CA SER A 199 -20.53 4.42 -1.56
C SER A 199 -21.03 3.14 -2.25
N ASN A 200 -21.77 3.30 -3.36
CA ASN A 200 -22.37 2.19 -4.11
C ASN A 200 -21.37 1.55 -5.08
N GLU A 201 -21.47 0.25 -5.31
CA GLU A 201 -20.58 -0.48 -6.23
C GLU A 201 -20.58 0.10 -7.65
N GLN A 202 -21.75 0.46 -8.19
CA GLN A 202 -21.86 1.12 -9.50
C GLN A 202 -21.14 2.47 -9.55
N GLU A 203 -21.22 3.25 -8.48
CA GLU A 203 -20.55 4.56 -8.40
C GLU A 203 -19.04 4.39 -8.17
N ARG A 204 -18.59 3.32 -7.49
CA ARG A 204 -17.17 2.94 -7.41
C ARG A 204 -16.61 2.52 -8.75
N GLN A 205 -17.35 1.72 -9.52
CA GLN A 205 -16.98 1.35 -10.88
C GLN A 205 -16.87 2.60 -11.76
N ARG A 206 -17.85 3.51 -11.66
CA ARG A 206 -17.81 4.80 -12.38
C ARG A 206 -16.58 5.62 -12.01
N LEU A 207 -16.28 5.74 -10.71
CA LEU A 207 -15.08 6.43 -10.22
C LEU A 207 -13.79 5.79 -10.78
N PHE A 208 -13.73 4.46 -10.81
CA PHE A 208 -12.60 3.73 -11.38
C PHE A 208 -12.46 3.98 -12.89
N ASP A 209 -13.56 3.95 -13.64
CA ASP A 209 -13.57 4.22 -15.10
C ASP A 209 -13.10 5.64 -15.41
N VAL A 210 -13.47 6.60 -14.57
CA VAL A 210 -12.99 7.98 -14.62
C VAL A 210 -11.47 8.04 -14.40
N TYR A 211 -10.95 7.37 -13.37
CA TYR A 211 -9.50 7.29 -13.14
C TYR A 211 -8.77 6.61 -14.31
N ARG A 212 -9.35 5.55 -14.88
CA ARG A 212 -8.79 4.86 -16.05
C ARG A 212 -8.75 5.78 -17.26
N TYR A 213 -9.83 6.50 -17.53
CA TYR A 213 -9.90 7.49 -18.61
C TYR A 213 -8.79 8.53 -18.48
N LEU A 214 -8.63 9.12 -17.29
CA LEU A 214 -7.60 10.12 -17.00
C LEU A 214 -6.19 9.54 -17.17
N TYR A 215 -5.93 8.36 -16.62
CA TYR A 215 -4.65 7.68 -16.72
C TYR A 215 -4.23 7.45 -18.19
N CYS A 216 -5.14 6.95 -19.03
CA CYS A 216 -4.89 6.73 -20.45
C CYS A 216 -4.58 8.02 -21.21
N HIS A 217 -5.24 9.13 -20.87
CA HIS A 217 -5.00 10.43 -21.53
C HIS A 217 -3.69 11.07 -21.10
N MET A 218 -3.27 10.86 -19.85
CA MET A 218 -2.01 11.39 -19.34
C MET A 218 -0.79 10.61 -19.86
N HIS A 219 -0.92 9.29 -19.99
CA HIS A 219 0.17 8.40 -20.45
C HIS A 219 0.10 8.10 -21.96
N ASN A 220 -0.69 8.87 -22.71
CA ASN A 220 -0.72 8.75 -24.17
C ASN A 220 0.61 9.26 -24.76
N SER A 221 1.45 8.33 -25.25
CA SER A 221 2.78 8.61 -25.80
C SER A 221 2.79 9.64 -26.92
N SER A 222 1.67 9.85 -27.61
CA SER A 222 1.55 10.81 -28.70
C SER A 222 1.42 12.26 -28.22
N ARG A 223 0.87 12.49 -27.02
CA ARG A 223 0.67 13.82 -26.40
C ARG A 223 0.61 13.70 -24.87
N PRO A 224 1.75 13.64 -24.16
CA PRO A 224 1.74 13.58 -22.70
C PRO A 224 1.23 14.92 -22.14
N LEU A 225 -0.02 14.93 -21.66
CA LEU A 225 -0.61 16.11 -21.03
C LEU A 225 -0.15 16.20 -19.59
N ARG A 226 0.50 17.31 -19.24
CA ARG A 226 0.93 17.60 -17.86
C ARG A 226 -0.22 18.04 -16.96
N LEU A 227 -1.30 18.57 -17.54
CA LEU A 227 -2.49 19.00 -16.83
C LEU A 227 -3.71 18.61 -17.68
N ILE A 228 -4.73 18.02 -17.08
CA ILE A 228 -6.03 17.79 -17.71
C ILE A 228 -7.08 18.42 -16.82
N TYR A 229 -7.91 19.27 -17.38
CA TYR A 229 -9.11 19.74 -16.72
C TYR A 229 -10.31 19.29 -17.56
N HIS A 230 -11.19 18.49 -16.98
CA HIS A 230 -12.32 17.92 -17.70
C HIS A 230 -13.59 18.07 -16.86
N VAL A 231 -14.60 18.71 -17.43
CA VAL A 231 -15.92 18.86 -16.78
C VAL A 231 -16.82 17.76 -17.32
N ALA A 232 -17.10 16.75 -16.51
CA ALA A 232 -18.07 15.71 -16.81
C ALA A 232 -19.48 16.15 -16.37
N GLU A 233 -20.48 15.32 -16.66
CA GLU A 233 -21.89 15.62 -16.34
C GLU A 233 -22.15 15.75 -14.83
N LYS A 234 -21.51 14.89 -14.02
CA LYS A 234 -21.72 14.81 -12.57
C LYS A 234 -20.62 15.44 -11.73
N GLU A 235 -19.41 15.55 -12.28
CA GLU A 235 -18.22 15.94 -11.53
C GLU A 235 -17.19 16.63 -12.42
N THR A 236 -16.35 17.43 -11.80
CA THR A 236 -15.20 18.05 -12.46
C THR A 236 -13.94 17.27 -12.11
N LEU A 237 -13.09 17.01 -13.10
CA LEU A 237 -11.87 16.23 -12.99
C LEU A 237 -10.68 17.15 -13.24
N LEU A 238 -9.67 17.06 -12.36
CA LEU A 238 -8.45 17.86 -12.46
C LEU A 238 -7.20 16.99 -12.33
N ALA A 239 -6.58 16.66 -13.45
CA ALA A 239 -5.32 15.96 -13.51
C ALA A 239 -4.14 16.88 -13.51
N TRP A 240 -3.13 16.52 -12.72
CA TRP A 240 -1.85 17.17 -12.82
C TRP A 240 -0.69 16.18 -12.71
N VAL A 241 0.35 16.39 -13.52
CA VAL A 241 1.67 15.77 -13.40
C VAL A 241 2.66 16.93 -13.37
N ILE A 242 3.07 17.28 -12.16
CA ILE A 242 4.29 18.05 -11.93
C ILE A 242 5.17 17.17 -11.07
N ILE A 243 6.47 17.43 -11.11
CA ILE A 243 7.51 16.98 -10.17
C ILE A 243 7.06 17.08 -8.67
N SER A 244 5.92 17.72 -8.37
CA SER A 244 5.10 17.55 -7.17
C SER A 244 3.60 17.78 -7.50
N LEU A 245 2.68 16.87 -7.13
CA LEU A 245 1.30 16.75 -7.66
C LEU A 245 0.20 17.47 -6.82
N VAL A 246 -0.90 17.95 -7.44
CA VAL A 246 -2.07 18.62 -6.80
C VAL A 246 -3.42 17.97 -7.18
N THR A 247 -4.26 17.89 -6.15
CA THR A 247 -5.71 17.70 -5.94
C THR A 247 -6.65 17.41 -7.12
N TRP A 248 -7.52 16.41 -6.93
CA TRP A 248 -8.61 16.03 -7.83
C TRP A 248 -9.97 16.26 -7.15
N GLY A 249 -10.67 17.36 -7.42
CA GLY A 249 -11.97 17.69 -6.78
C GLY A 249 -13.14 17.74 -7.72
N GLY A 250 -14.13 16.88 -7.47
CA GLY A 250 -15.43 16.89 -8.13
C GLY A 250 -16.33 18.02 -7.63
N TRP A 251 -16.32 19.16 -8.31
CA TRP A 251 -17.27 20.24 -8.03
C TRP A 251 -18.67 19.84 -8.50
N THR A 252 -19.66 19.92 -7.61
CA THR A 252 -21.07 19.82 -7.99
C THR A 252 -21.51 21.15 -8.58
N LYS A 253 -22.16 21.15 -9.76
CA LYS A 253 -22.93 22.32 -10.20
C LYS A 253 -24.07 22.54 -9.20
N TYR A 254 -23.96 23.58 -8.37
CA TYR A 254 -25.14 24.17 -7.77
C TYR A 254 -26.03 24.67 -8.90
N VAL A 255 -27.20 24.05 -9.03
CA VAL A 255 -28.32 24.54 -9.83
C VAL A 255 -28.83 25.79 -9.13
N SER A 256 -28.65 26.94 -9.78
CA SER A 256 -29.47 28.14 -9.57
C SER A 256 -30.83 27.96 -10.21
#